data_AF-A0A521RB52-F1
#
_entry.id   AF-A0A521RB52-F1
#
_cell.length_a   1.000
_cell.length_b   1.000
_cell.length_c   1.000
_cell.angle_alpha   90.00
_cell.angle_beta   90.00
_cell.angle_gamma   90.00
#
_symmetry.space_group_name_H-M   'P 1'
#
loop_
_entity.id
_entity.type
_entity.pdbx_description
1 polymer ?
#
loop_
_entity_poly.entity_id
_entity_poly.type
_entity_poly.pdbx_seq_one_letter_code
_entity_poly.pdbx_strand_id
1 'polypeptide(L)'
;MTKEQEQDIGLIERLLTKIAPVERQEVPAVITAMGLFFCMFAGYFAVRPVRETIGTIIGRETVADLYAVTWIASVAIVPIYGWLVGRLRRSVLLPCIYGFIAVALAVVGFAFETGAPGKGLGMFFYVFISVLNLFFVSVFWSFLLELFHSSQAKRLFGIIAAGGTAGALVGPVVTDLSVERLGNGGVLMLGAALFVAAILMQRRLLAIWKGQLTPAPERTATGESGVRGDRAIGGNPFAGFWLVLKSPYLLMFAAFVFLLASVSTFLYFEQLRLVEIAYPDVTERTRVFARIDWIVQSLTIAAQLFITGRIASRLGLVVLLMIVPVAMIFGFVALAAAGTFMTLAVVFILRRAGEYAFVRPGREMLFSRLDTETKYKAKNLIDVPVYRFADLVAAQFQQLVGSLGIGPAVMSLIGAGVAACWAVTGWWLGRRHDRGTDAA
;
A
#
# COMPACT_ATOMS: atom_id res chain seq x y z
N MET A 1 19.72 29.59 11.27
CA MET A 1 18.96 29.56 9.99
C MET A 1 19.54 30.66 9.13
N THR A 2 20.13 30.31 7.99
CA THR A 2 20.79 31.26 7.07
C THR A 2 19.74 31.96 6.21
N LYS A 3 19.98 33.20 5.76
CA LYS A 3 19.02 34.02 4.97
C LYS A 3 18.46 33.32 3.72
N GLU A 4 19.19 32.37 3.13
CA GLU A 4 18.72 31.53 2.02
C GLU A 4 17.60 30.56 2.44
N GLN A 5 17.66 29.99 3.65
CA GLN A 5 16.60 29.11 4.16
C GLN A 5 15.28 29.89 4.39
N GLU A 6 15.34 31.15 4.80
CA GLU A 6 14.14 32.00 4.94
C GLU A 6 13.51 32.35 3.58
N GLN A 7 14.32 32.57 2.54
CA GLN A 7 13.83 32.85 1.19
C GLN A 7 13.15 31.63 0.55
N ASP A 8 13.73 30.43 0.69
CA ASP A 8 13.14 29.20 0.14
C ASP A 8 11.84 28.81 0.85
N ILE A 9 11.78 28.97 2.18
CA ILE A 9 10.55 28.76 2.96
C ILE A 9 9.45 29.74 2.48
N GLY A 10 9.79 31.02 2.27
CA GLY A 10 8.83 32.02 1.80
C GLY A 10 8.30 31.76 0.39
N LEU A 11 9.07 31.11 -0.49
CA LEU A 11 8.64 30.76 -1.85
C LEU A 11 7.70 29.55 -1.84
N ILE A 12 8.01 28.54 -1.03
CA ILE A 12 7.15 27.37 -0.80
C ILE A 12 5.83 27.80 -0.15
N GLU A 13 5.85 28.69 0.85
CA GLU A 13 4.65 29.26 1.48
C GLU A 13 3.75 29.97 0.47
N ARG A 14 4.33 30.78 -0.42
CA ARG A 14 3.59 31.49 -1.48
C ARG A 14 3.00 30.56 -2.53
N LEU A 15 3.69 29.48 -2.88
CA LEU A 15 3.17 28.48 -3.83
C LEU A 15 2.05 27.64 -3.20
N LEU A 16 2.21 27.19 -1.95
CA LEU A 16 1.20 26.38 -1.27
C LEU A 16 -0.10 27.15 -1.02
N THR A 17 0.00 28.41 -0.60
CA THR A 17 -1.19 29.28 -0.40
C THR A 17 -1.90 29.65 -1.71
N LYS A 18 -1.22 29.53 -2.86
CA LYS A 18 -1.80 29.77 -4.19
C LYS A 18 -2.45 28.51 -4.79
N ILE A 19 -1.95 27.33 -4.45
CA ILE A 19 -2.39 26.03 -5.01
C ILE A 19 -3.46 25.37 -4.12
N ALA A 20 -3.43 25.62 -2.81
CA ALA A 20 -4.39 25.08 -1.86
C ALA A 20 -4.87 26.18 -0.89
N PRO A 21 -6.08 26.06 -0.32
CA PRO A 21 -6.61 27.07 0.59
C PRO A 21 -6.00 26.90 1.98
N VAL A 22 -4.68 27.00 2.11
CA VAL A 22 -3.94 26.86 3.37
C VAL A 22 -3.82 28.22 4.03
N GLU A 23 -4.13 28.32 5.32
CA GLU A 23 -3.90 29.56 6.07
C GLU A 23 -2.42 29.70 6.43
N ARG A 24 -1.88 30.93 6.44
CA ARG A 24 -0.45 31.18 6.68
C ARG A 24 0.06 30.55 7.99
N GLN A 25 -0.77 30.48 9.01
CA GLN A 25 -0.44 29.88 10.31
C GLN A 25 -0.38 28.35 10.26
N GLU A 26 -1.04 27.72 9.28
CA GLU A 26 -1.10 26.27 9.11
C GLU A 26 0.05 25.73 8.25
N VAL A 27 0.72 26.58 7.46
CA VAL A 27 1.74 26.16 6.49
C VAL A 27 2.89 25.36 7.13
N PRO A 28 3.48 25.77 8.27
CA PRO A 28 4.56 25.00 8.89
C PRO A 28 4.11 23.59 9.33
N ALA A 29 2.87 23.47 9.82
CA ALA A 29 2.28 22.20 10.22
C ALA A 29 2.02 21.30 8.99
N VAL A 30 1.51 21.87 7.89
CA VAL A 30 1.24 21.15 6.64
C VAL A 30 2.55 20.65 6.01
N ILE A 31 3.57 21.49 5.90
CA ILE A 31 4.88 21.09 5.34
C ILE A 31 5.51 19.99 6.18
N THR A 32 5.45 20.11 7.51
CA THR A 32 6.01 19.09 8.40
C THR A 32 5.23 17.77 8.32
N ALA A 33 3.88 17.82 8.20
CA ALA A 33 3.04 16.65 7.98
C ALA A 33 3.30 16.00 6.61
N MET A 34 3.50 16.80 5.56
CA MET A 34 3.92 16.34 4.23
C MET A 34 5.29 15.65 4.31
N GLY A 35 6.26 16.27 4.98
CA GLY A 35 7.60 15.71 5.20
C GLY A 35 7.57 14.40 5.98
N LEU A 36 6.74 14.32 7.03
CA LEU A 36 6.48 13.09 7.77
C LEU A 36 5.96 11.98 6.87
N PHE A 37 4.93 12.27 6.05
CA PHE A 37 4.33 11.29 5.16
C PHE A 37 5.29 10.86 4.05
N PHE A 38 6.06 11.82 3.52
CA PHE A 38 7.12 11.60 2.55
C PHE A 38 8.19 10.66 3.09
N CYS A 39 8.80 10.96 4.24
CA CYS A 39 9.86 10.12 4.82
C CYS A 39 9.37 8.70 5.09
N MET A 40 8.15 8.55 5.61
CA MET A 40 7.55 7.24 5.88
C MET A 40 7.34 6.42 4.59
N PHE A 41 6.71 7.01 3.56
CA PHE A 41 6.48 6.32 2.30
C PHE A 41 7.78 6.08 1.52
N ALA A 42 8.70 7.04 1.51
CA ALA A 42 10.01 6.88 0.88
C ALA A 42 10.80 5.75 1.54
N GLY A 43 10.81 5.66 2.87
CA GLY A 43 11.47 4.57 3.59
C GLY A 43 10.86 3.21 3.26
N TYR A 44 9.54 3.08 3.27
CA TYR A 44 8.86 1.83 2.93
C TYR A 44 9.11 1.39 1.47
N PHE A 45 8.94 2.32 0.52
CA PHE A 45 9.10 2.01 -0.90
C PHE A 45 10.56 1.85 -1.32
N ALA A 46 11.52 2.44 -0.62
CA ALA A 46 12.95 2.18 -0.85
C ALA A 46 13.34 0.75 -0.45
N VAL A 47 12.76 0.24 0.64
CA VAL A 47 13.04 -1.08 1.20
C VAL A 47 12.31 -2.21 0.46
N ARG A 48 11.16 -1.91 -0.14
CA ARG A 48 10.32 -2.89 -0.83
C ARG A 48 11.07 -3.69 -1.92
N PRO A 49 11.88 -3.09 -2.82
CA PRO A 49 12.71 -3.84 -3.76
C PRO A 49 13.64 -4.86 -3.10
N VAL A 50 14.23 -4.53 -1.95
CA VAL A 50 15.09 -5.45 -1.20
C VAL A 50 14.30 -6.66 -0.68
N ARG A 51 13.04 -6.46 -0.27
CA ARG A 51 12.14 -7.55 0.11
C ARG A 51 11.85 -8.49 -1.06
N GLU A 52 11.66 -7.95 -2.27
CA GLU A 52 11.47 -8.79 -3.46
C GLU A 52 12.73 -9.58 -3.81
N THR A 53 13.90 -8.96 -3.71
CA THR A 53 15.19 -9.64 -3.87
C THR A 53 15.36 -10.77 -2.87
N ILE A 54 15.06 -10.55 -1.58
CA ILE A 54 15.09 -11.62 -0.57
C ILE A 54 14.15 -12.76 -0.95
N GLY A 55 12.97 -12.46 -1.50
CA GLY A 55 12.06 -13.46 -2.06
C GLY A 55 12.72 -14.36 -3.12
N THR A 56 13.60 -13.81 -3.97
CA THR A 56 14.37 -14.60 -4.94
C THR A 56 15.47 -15.44 -4.30
N ILE A 57 16.04 -15.00 -3.17
CA ILE A 57 17.13 -15.71 -2.47
C ILE A 57 16.59 -16.88 -1.64
N ILE A 58 15.48 -16.69 -0.93
CA ILE A 58 14.88 -17.72 -0.07
C ILE A 58 14.15 -18.82 -0.87
N GLY A 59 13.88 -18.55 -2.15
CA GLY A 59 13.29 -19.49 -3.10
C GLY A 59 11.76 -19.50 -3.11
N ARG A 60 11.20 -19.86 -4.26
CA ARG A 60 9.75 -19.85 -4.52
C ARG A 60 8.95 -20.74 -3.57
N GLU A 61 9.42 -21.95 -3.27
CA GLU A 61 8.73 -22.87 -2.36
C GLU A 61 8.60 -22.27 -0.95
N THR A 62 9.72 -21.77 -0.41
CA THR A 62 9.72 -21.08 0.88
C THR A 62 8.77 -19.88 0.87
N VAL A 63 8.77 -19.08 -0.21
CA VAL A 63 7.87 -17.92 -0.34
C VAL A 63 6.40 -18.35 -0.34
N ALA A 64 6.05 -19.46 -1.00
CA ALA A 64 4.69 -20.00 -1.00
C ALA A 64 4.21 -20.39 0.40
N ASP A 65 5.10 -20.96 1.22
CA ASP A 65 4.80 -21.28 2.63
C ASP A 65 4.71 -20.01 3.49
N LEU A 66 5.56 -19.01 3.23
CA LEU A 66 5.50 -17.73 3.92
C LEU A 66 4.20 -16.95 3.67
N TYR A 67 3.45 -17.26 2.61
CA TYR A 67 2.14 -16.66 2.40
C TYR A 67 1.12 -17.12 3.44
N ALA A 68 1.24 -18.35 3.96
CA ALA A 68 0.41 -18.81 5.08
C ALA A 68 0.72 -18.01 6.35
N VAL A 69 2.01 -17.84 6.66
CA VAL A 69 2.47 -17.03 7.79
C VAL A 69 2.04 -15.58 7.64
N THR A 70 2.18 -15.00 6.44
CA THR A 70 1.77 -13.62 6.14
C THR A 70 0.27 -13.45 6.27
N TRP A 71 -0.54 -14.43 5.85
CA TRP A 71 -1.99 -14.41 6.02
C TRP A 71 -2.37 -14.39 7.49
N ILE A 72 -1.86 -15.35 8.28
CA ILE A 72 -2.11 -15.43 9.72
C ILE A 72 -1.70 -14.12 10.41
N ALA A 73 -0.49 -13.62 10.12
CA ALA A 73 0.03 -12.39 10.70
C ALA A 73 -0.80 -11.16 10.29
N SER A 74 -1.27 -11.09 9.04
CA SER A 74 -2.13 -10.00 8.55
C SER A 74 -3.52 -10.00 9.21
N VAL A 75 -4.06 -11.17 9.54
CA VAL A 75 -5.33 -11.28 10.28
C VAL A 75 -5.11 -10.91 11.75
N ALA A 76 -4.01 -11.37 12.35
CA ALA A 76 -3.69 -11.12 13.76
C ALA A 76 -3.28 -9.66 14.05
N ILE A 77 -2.63 -8.96 13.11
CA ILE A 77 -2.17 -7.59 13.35
C ILE A 77 -3.31 -6.60 13.55
N VAL A 78 -4.47 -6.84 12.92
CA VAL A 78 -5.64 -5.95 13.00
C VAL A 78 -6.18 -5.83 14.43
N PRO A 79 -6.53 -6.92 15.15
CA PRO A 79 -6.97 -6.82 16.54
C PRO A 79 -5.84 -6.36 17.48
N ILE A 80 -4.58 -6.75 17.24
CA ILE A 80 -3.43 -6.27 18.02
C ILE A 80 -3.32 -4.75 17.93
N TYR A 81 -3.44 -4.20 16.71
CA TYR A 81 -3.43 -2.77 16.47
C TYR A 81 -4.61 -2.07 17.16
N GLY A 82 -5.83 -2.61 17.02
CA GLY A 82 -7.00 -2.06 17.69
C GLY A 82 -6.86 -2.01 19.22
N TRP A 83 -6.30 -3.06 19.81
CA TRP A 83 -5.98 -3.11 21.24
C TRP A 83 -4.92 -2.06 21.62
N LEU A 84 -3.87 -1.91 20.82
CA LEU A 84 -2.76 -1.00 21.09
C LEU A 84 -3.18 0.48 21.04
N VAL A 85 -4.01 0.84 20.06
CA VAL A 85 -4.59 2.20 19.94
C VAL A 85 -5.56 2.50 21.09
N GLY A 86 -6.24 1.48 21.64
CA GLY A 86 -7.09 1.63 22.81
C GLY A 86 -6.33 1.85 24.12
N ARG A 87 -5.03 1.50 24.19
CA ARG A 87 -4.21 1.57 25.41
C ARG A 87 -3.17 2.68 25.42
N LEU A 88 -2.64 3.06 24.25
CA LEU A 88 -1.53 4.01 24.15
C LEU A 88 -1.97 5.31 23.48
N ARG A 89 -1.46 6.45 23.99
CA ARG A 89 -1.62 7.74 23.32
C ARG A 89 -0.95 7.68 21.94
N ARG A 90 -1.62 8.14 20.89
CA ARG A 90 -1.13 7.97 19.51
C ARG A 90 0.17 8.75 19.25
N SER A 91 0.42 9.83 19.99
CA SER A 91 1.68 10.57 19.99
C SER A 91 2.90 9.78 20.49
N VAL A 92 2.69 8.72 21.29
CA VAL A 92 3.74 7.78 21.73
C VAL A 92 3.77 6.55 20.83
N LEU A 93 2.61 6.11 20.35
CA LEU A 93 2.49 4.93 19.51
C LEU A 93 3.24 5.05 18.18
N LEU A 94 3.08 6.17 17.47
CA LEU A 94 3.73 6.41 16.18
C LEU A 94 5.27 6.31 16.25
N PRO A 95 5.97 7.02 17.16
CA PRO A 95 7.42 6.93 17.22
C PRO A 95 7.92 5.57 17.71
N CYS A 96 7.17 4.87 18.57
CA CYS A 96 7.51 3.50 18.97
C CYS A 96 7.46 2.54 17.78
N ILE A 97 6.40 2.60 16.97
CA ILE A 97 6.28 1.77 15.77
C ILE A 97 7.37 2.11 14.77
N TYR A 98 7.58 3.40 14.47
CA TYR A 98 8.57 3.79 13.45
C TYR A 98 10.00 3.53 13.92
N GLY A 99 10.25 3.65 15.24
CA GLY A 99 11.52 3.27 15.85
C GLY A 99 11.75 1.76 15.76
N PHE A 100 10.74 0.94 16.05
CA PHE A 100 10.81 -0.51 15.85
C PHE A 100 11.10 -0.88 14.40
N ILE A 101 10.45 -0.22 13.43
CA ILE A 101 10.74 -0.41 12.00
C ILE A 101 12.19 -0.05 11.71
N ALA A 102 12.65 1.13 12.12
CA ALA A 102 14.02 1.58 11.87
C ALA A 102 15.06 0.61 12.45
N VAL A 103 14.85 0.11 13.67
CA VAL A 103 15.73 -0.89 14.30
C VAL A 103 15.70 -2.21 13.53
N ALA A 104 14.52 -2.71 13.15
CA ALA A 104 14.41 -3.95 12.38
C ALA A 104 15.12 -3.84 11.02
N LEU A 105 14.98 -2.69 10.33
CA LEU A 105 15.70 -2.41 9.09
C LEU A 105 17.21 -2.33 9.30
N ALA A 106 17.67 -1.68 10.36
CA ALA A 106 19.09 -1.57 10.67
C ALA A 106 19.72 -2.93 11.01
N VAL A 107 19.02 -3.77 11.79
CA VAL A 107 19.46 -5.13 12.13
C VAL A 107 19.60 -6.00 10.89
N VAL A 108 18.60 -5.97 10.00
CA VAL A 108 18.67 -6.73 8.73
C VAL A 108 19.74 -6.14 7.82
N GLY A 109 19.86 -4.81 7.75
CA GLY A 109 20.88 -4.11 6.98
C GLY A 109 22.30 -4.49 7.39
N PHE A 110 22.58 -4.50 8.70
CA PHE A 110 23.86 -4.94 9.24
C PHE A 110 24.13 -6.41 8.96
N ALA A 111 23.11 -7.27 9.09
CA ALA A 111 23.26 -8.68 8.76
C ALA A 111 23.70 -8.91 7.30
N PHE A 112 23.20 -8.10 6.36
CA PHE A 112 23.62 -8.10 4.95
C PHE A 112 25.07 -7.64 4.72
N GLU A 113 25.60 -6.74 5.55
CA GLU A 113 27.00 -6.30 5.46
C GLU A 113 27.96 -7.35 6.02
N THR A 114 27.56 -8.07 7.07
CA THR A 114 28.38 -9.12 7.69
C THR A 114 28.35 -10.47 6.95
N GLY A 115 27.53 -10.61 5.90
CA GLY A 115 27.35 -11.84 5.12
C GLY A 115 25.92 -11.97 4.58
N ALA A 116 25.57 -13.14 4.03
CA ALA A 116 24.18 -13.40 3.66
C ALA A 116 23.32 -13.47 4.94
N PRO A 117 22.17 -12.76 5.03
CA PRO A 117 21.28 -12.91 6.17
C PRO A 117 20.87 -14.37 6.28
N GLY A 118 20.98 -14.96 7.48
CA GLY A 118 20.53 -16.33 7.71
C GLY A 118 19.07 -16.49 7.23
N LYS A 119 18.74 -17.67 6.67
CA LYS A 119 17.42 -17.94 6.05
C LYS A 119 16.24 -17.46 6.91
N GLY A 120 16.31 -17.66 8.23
CA GLY A 120 15.29 -17.21 9.18
C GLY A 120 15.13 -15.68 9.27
N LEU A 121 16.23 -14.91 9.20
CA LEU A 121 16.16 -13.45 9.19
C LEU A 121 15.56 -12.93 7.89
N GLY A 122 15.88 -13.55 6.75
CA GLY A 122 15.26 -13.25 5.46
C GLY A 122 13.75 -13.53 5.45
N MET A 123 13.32 -14.66 6.01
CA MET A 123 11.90 -15.00 6.20
C MET A 123 11.19 -13.99 7.09
N PHE A 124 11.78 -13.65 8.24
CA PHE A 124 11.24 -12.65 9.15
C PHE A 124 11.06 -11.30 8.44
N PHE A 125 12.10 -10.82 7.77
CA PHE A 125 12.06 -9.55 7.05
C PHE A 125 11.00 -9.55 5.93
N TYR A 126 10.89 -10.65 5.19
CA TYR A 126 9.91 -10.80 4.12
C TYR A 126 8.48 -10.67 4.67
N VAL A 127 8.13 -11.40 5.73
CA VAL A 127 6.82 -11.33 6.38
C VAL A 127 6.60 -9.96 7.01
N PHE A 128 7.61 -9.43 7.70
CA PHE A 128 7.58 -8.15 8.37
C PHE A 128 7.17 -7.02 7.42
N ILE A 129 7.90 -6.83 6.31
CA ILE A 129 7.59 -5.80 5.30
C ILE A 129 6.22 -6.02 4.63
N SER A 130 5.81 -7.29 4.47
CA SER A 130 4.51 -7.64 3.88
C SER A 130 3.33 -7.21 4.75
N VAL A 131 3.45 -7.40 6.07
CA VAL A 131 2.41 -7.04 7.06
C VAL A 131 2.47 -5.55 7.41
N LEU A 132 3.67 -4.95 7.38
CA LEU A 132 3.90 -3.55 7.77
C LEU A 132 2.95 -2.57 7.06
N ASN A 133 2.77 -2.75 5.75
CA ASN A 133 1.94 -1.92 4.89
C ASN A 133 0.49 -1.75 5.37
N LEU A 134 -0.03 -2.74 6.11
CA LEU A 134 -1.42 -2.75 6.54
C LEU A 134 -1.72 -1.73 7.63
N PHE A 135 -0.72 -1.31 8.43
CA PHE A 135 -1.00 -0.52 9.63
C PHE A 135 -0.20 0.78 9.75
N PHE A 136 1.00 0.92 9.16
CA PHE A 136 1.76 2.17 9.33
C PHE A 136 1.02 3.39 8.75
N VAL A 137 0.32 3.21 7.62
CA VAL A 137 -0.49 4.27 7.00
C VAL A 137 -1.67 4.65 7.90
N SER A 138 -2.31 3.65 8.51
CA SER A 138 -3.41 3.85 9.47
C SER A 138 -2.96 4.61 10.71
N VAL A 139 -1.76 4.30 11.24
CA VAL A 139 -1.13 5.03 12.36
C VAL A 139 -0.92 6.50 12.00
N PHE A 140 -0.39 6.77 10.81
CA PHE A 140 -0.16 8.14 10.34
C PHE A 140 -1.46 8.97 10.29
N TRP A 141 -2.50 8.46 9.63
CA TRP A 141 -3.77 9.19 9.51
C TRP A 141 -4.45 9.37 10.88
N SER A 142 -4.38 8.35 11.73
CA SER A 142 -4.92 8.42 13.09
C SER A 142 -4.22 9.47 13.95
N PHE A 143 -2.92 9.69 13.74
CA PHE A 143 -2.15 10.75 14.40
C PHE A 143 -2.51 12.13 13.86
N LEU A 144 -2.65 12.32 12.54
CA LEU A 144 -3.07 13.61 11.99
C LEU A 144 -4.46 14.04 12.45
N LEU A 145 -5.39 13.10 12.56
CA LEU A 145 -6.74 13.36 13.06
C LEU A 145 -6.78 13.83 14.52
N GLU A 146 -5.73 13.62 15.31
CA GLU A 146 -5.63 14.20 16.66
C GLU A 146 -5.17 15.66 16.65
N LEU A 147 -4.48 16.09 15.60
CA LEU A 147 -3.86 17.42 15.53
C LEU A 147 -4.72 18.43 14.76
N PHE A 148 -5.40 17.97 13.70
CA PHE A 148 -6.18 18.82 12.81
C PHE A 148 -7.68 18.71 13.07
N HIS A 149 -8.36 19.85 13.12
CA HIS A 149 -9.81 19.90 13.22
C HIS A 149 -10.50 19.36 11.96
N SER A 150 -11.77 18.98 12.07
CA SER A 150 -12.55 18.43 10.95
C SER A 150 -12.62 19.35 9.72
N SER A 151 -12.63 20.68 9.90
CA SER A 151 -12.58 21.66 8.80
C SER A 151 -11.21 21.67 8.11
N GLN A 152 -10.14 21.67 8.89
CA GLN A 152 -8.76 21.60 8.42
C GLN A 152 -8.49 20.29 7.69
N ALA A 153 -8.97 19.16 8.23
CA ALA A 153 -8.77 17.84 7.62
C ALA A 153 -9.32 17.77 6.19
N LYS A 154 -10.54 18.29 5.94
CA LYS A 154 -11.16 18.33 4.61
C LYS A 154 -10.33 19.11 3.58
N ARG A 155 -9.60 20.13 4.04
CA ARG A 155 -8.86 21.07 3.21
C ARG A 155 -7.41 20.65 2.99
N LEU A 156 -6.77 20.16 4.05
CA LEU A 156 -5.33 19.95 4.13
C LEU A 156 -4.93 18.50 3.84
N PHE A 157 -5.79 17.51 4.07
CA PHE A 157 -5.37 16.11 3.92
C PHE A 157 -5.03 15.73 2.48
N GLY A 158 -5.68 16.37 1.49
CA GLY A 158 -5.34 16.18 0.08
C GLY A 158 -3.90 16.61 -0.24
N ILE A 159 -3.48 17.78 0.25
CA ILE A 159 -2.11 18.26 0.02
C ILE A 159 -1.09 17.50 0.87
N ILE A 160 -1.45 17.10 2.09
CA ILE A 160 -0.61 16.22 2.92
C ILE A 160 -0.39 14.87 2.23
N ALA A 161 -1.44 14.29 1.63
CA ALA A 161 -1.36 13.03 0.91
C ALA A 161 -0.38 13.08 -0.27
N ALA A 162 -0.23 14.23 -0.92
CA ALA A 162 0.75 14.42 -2.00
C ALA A 162 2.19 14.15 -1.54
N GLY A 163 2.52 14.43 -0.27
CA GLY A 163 3.82 14.08 0.31
C GLY A 163 4.09 12.56 0.31
N GLY A 164 3.07 11.74 0.59
CA GLY A 164 3.18 10.29 0.55
C GLY A 164 3.30 9.75 -0.87
N THR A 165 2.56 10.32 -1.83
CA THR A 165 2.71 9.99 -3.25
C THR A 165 4.11 10.32 -3.76
N ALA A 166 4.65 11.49 -3.40
CA ALA A 166 6.03 11.86 -3.71
C ALA A 166 7.04 10.90 -3.06
N GLY A 167 6.83 10.52 -1.79
CA GLY A 167 7.67 9.54 -1.10
C GLY A 167 7.64 8.17 -1.77
N ALA A 168 6.45 7.71 -2.19
CA ALA A 168 6.28 6.44 -2.88
C ALA A 168 7.00 6.39 -4.24
N LEU A 169 7.15 7.54 -4.92
CA LEU A 169 7.90 7.67 -6.16
C LEU A 169 9.41 7.80 -5.91
N VAL A 170 9.82 8.63 -4.95
CA VAL A 170 11.24 8.90 -4.66
C VAL A 170 11.92 7.70 -4.01
N GLY A 171 11.22 6.94 -3.16
CA GLY A 171 11.78 5.77 -2.47
C GLY A 171 12.47 4.78 -3.42
N PRO A 172 11.79 4.22 -4.43
CA PRO A 172 12.40 3.28 -5.37
C PRO A 172 13.43 3.95 -6.28
N VAL A 173 13.30 5.25 -6.60
CA VAL A 173 14.34 5.99 -7.35
C VAL A 173 15.64 6.06 -6.55
N VAL A 174 15.56 6.37 -5.25
CA VAL A 174 16.72 6.37 -4.35
C VAL A 174 17.37 4.99 -4.36
N THR A 175 16.59 3.92 -4.23
CA THR A 175 17.10 2.54 -4.28
C THR A 175 17.79 2.22 -5.62
N ASP A 176 17.19 2.52 -6.77
CA ASP A 176 17.77 2.27 -8.10
C ASP A 176 19.15 2.94 -8.25
N LEU A 177 19.25 4.21 -7.83
CA LEU A 177 20.47 5.01 -7.91
C LEU A 177 21.53 4.61 -6.86
N SER A 178 21.12 4.17 -5.68
CA SER A 178 22.04 3.94 -4.56
C SER A 178 22.48 2.49 -4.38
N VAL A 179 21.67 1.51 -4.80
CA VAL A 179 21.90 0.09 -4.46
C VAL A 179 23.22 -0.47 -5.02
N GLU A 180 23.67 -0.03 -6.19
CA GLU A 180 24.98 -0.46 -6.73
C GLU A 180 26.16 -0.01 -5.87
N ARG A 181 26.06 1.16 -5.26
CA ARG A 181 27.16 1.75 -4.48
C ARG A 181 27.11 1.32 -3.02
N LEU A 182 25.91 1.21 -2.47
CA LEU A 182 25.67 0.95 -1.04
C LEU A 182 25.34 -0.52 -0.74
N GLY A 183 25.05 -1.33 -1.77
CA GLY A 183 24.52 -2.66 -1.61
C GLY A 183 23.12 -2.69 -0.98
N ASN A 184 22.58 -3.89 -0.80
CA ASN A 184 21.26 -4.08 -0.18
C ASN A 184 21.24 -3.63 1.29
N GLY A 185 22.32 -3.87 2.04
CA GLY A 185 22.45 -3.46 3.45
C GLY A 185 22.36 -1.94 3.61
N GLY A 186 23.07 -1.18 2.78
CA GLY A 186 23.03 0.28 2.82
C GLY A 186 21.67 0.86 2.41
N VAL A 187 20.93 0.24 1.48
CA VAL A 187 19.55 0.64 1.18
C VAL A 187 18.62 0.45 2.40
N LEU A 188 18.78 -0.64 3.15
CA LEU A 188 18.03 -0.85 4.39
C LEU A 188 18.37 0.20 5.44
N MET A 189 19.65 0.60 5.52
CA MET A 189 20.10 1.66 6.43
C MET A 189 19.54 3.04 6.03
N LEU A 190 19.45 3.34 4.74
CA LEU A 190 18.75 4.53 4.24
C LEU A 190 17.27 4.50 4.60
N GLY A 191 16.60 3.35 4.45
CA GLY A 191 15.22 3.16 4.90
C GLY A 191 15.05 3.42 6.40
N ALA A 192 15.95 2.89 7.21
CA ALA A 192 15.98 3.12 8.66
C ALA A 192 16.15 4.61 8.99
N ALA A 193 17.08 5.30 8.32
CA ALA A 193 17.31 6.73 8.48
C ALA A 193 16.07 7.56 8.10
N LEU A 194 15.33 7.18 7.05
CA LEU A 194 14.08 7.84 6.67
C LEU A 194 12.97 7.64 7.71
N PHE A 195 12.86 6.46 8.34
CA PHE A 195 11.92 6.26 9.46
C PHE A 195 12.32 7.07 10.69
N VAL A 196 13.61 7.19 11.00
CA VAL A 196 14.09 8.09 12.06
C VAL A 196 13.77 9.56 11.73
N ALA A 197 14.00 9.99 10.48
CA ALA A 197 13.61 11.31 10.02
C ALA A 197 12.09 11.56 10.15
N ALA A 198 11.27 10.55 9.87
CA ALA A 198 9.83 10.60 10.10
C ALA A 198 9.51 10.86 11.59
N ILE A 199 10.18 10.18 12.53
CA ILE A 199 10.03 10.45 13.98
C ILE A 199 10.41 11.89 14.32
N LEU A 200 11.50 12.41 13.74
CA LEU A 200 11.91 13.80 13.97
C LEU A 200 10.87 14.80 13.43
N MET A 201 10.31 14.56 12.23
CA MET A 201 9.24 15.37 11.66
C MET A 201 7.98 15.32 12.54
N GLN A 202 7.61 14.15 13.05
CA GLN A 202 6.50 14.02 13.99
C GLN A 202 6.72 14.86 15.27
N ARG A 203 7.92 14.81 15.86
CA ARG A 203 8.27 15.61 17.04
C ARG A 203 8.23 17.12 16.75
N ARG A 204 8.71 17.53 15.57
CA ARG A 204 8.62 18.92 15.11
C ARG A 204 7.17 19.37 14.93
N LEU A 205 6.33 18.52 14.34
CA LEU A 205 4.91 18.82 14.15
C LEU A 205 4.20 19.01 15.50
N LEU A 206 4.49 18.16 16.49
CA LEU A 206 3.98 18.31 17.85
C LEU A 206 4.48 19.60 18.53
N ALA A 207 5.74 20.00 18.29
CA ALA A 207 6.29 21.24 18.83
C ALA A 207 5.61 22.48 18.23
N ILE A 208 5.38 22.50 16.92
CA ILE A 208 4.66 23.56 16.22
C ILE A 208 3.23 23.67 16.75
N TRP A 209 2.54 22.53 16.87
CA TRP A 209 1.17 22.49 17.38
C TRP A 209 1.07 22.99 18.83
N LYS A 210 2.00 22.58 19.70
CA LYS A 210 2.08 23.08 21.08
C LYS A 210 2.39 24.58 21.16
N GLY A 211 3.23 25.09 20.25
CA GLY A 211 3.57 26.52 20.18
C GLY A 211 2.44 27.41 19.68
N GLN A 212 1.43 26.85 19.01
CA GLN A 212 0.23 27.56 18.57
C GLN A 212 -0.85 27.67 19.66
N LEU A 213 -0.67 27.02 20.83
CA LEU A 213 -1.49 27.27 22.01
C LEU A 213 -1.10 28.62 22.65
N THR A 214 -1.64 29.71 22.14
CA THR A 214 -1.86 30.92 22.94
C THR A 214 -3.06 30.66 23.86
N PRO A 215 -3.01 30.99 25.17
CA PRO A 215 -4.11 30.69 26.09
C PRO A 215 -5.32 31.56 25.77
N ALA A 216 -6.35 30.98 25.16
CA ALA A 216 -7.70 31.52 25.22
C ALA A 216 -8.41 30.93 26.46
N PRO A 217 -9.23 31.71 27.18
CA PRO A 217 -9.54 31.47 28.59
C PRO A 217 -10.42 30.23 28.83
N GLU A 218 -10.18 29.63 30.00
CA GLU A 218 -10.98 28.64 30.73
C GLU A 218 -12.16 28.01 29.97
N ARG A 219 -11.95 26.76 29.52
CA ARG A 219 -13.06 25.86 29.24
C ARG A 219 -13.71 25.48 30.57
N THR A 220 -14.76 26.21 30.91
CA THR A 220 -15.79 25.76 31.84
C THR A 220 -16.33 24.43 31.36
N ALA A 221 -16.43 23.50 32.29
CA ALA A 221 -17.09 22.23 32.12
C ALA A 221 -18.59 22.47 31.91
N THR A 222 -19.05 22.41 30.65
CA THR A 222 -20.42 22.05 30.32
C THR A 222 -20.38 21.17 29.07
N GLY A 223 -20.87 19.94 29.25
CA GLY A 223 -21.00 19.00 28.16
C GLY A 223 -22.05 19.49 27.16
N GLU A 224 -21.68 19.48 25.89
CA GLU A 224 -22.57 19.16 24.78
C GLU A 224 -21.72 18.82 23.55
N SER A 225 -21.71 17.51 23.25
CA SER A 225 -21.59 16.88 21.93
C SER A 225 -21.15 17.73 20.72
N GLY A 226 -19.93 17.49 20.24
CA GLY A 226 -19.40 18.11 19.03
C GLY A 226 -18.56 17.22 18.11
N VAL A 227 -18.50 15.90 18.33
CA VAL A 227 -18.25 14.89 17.30
C VAL A 227 -19.05 13.67 17.75
N ARG A 228 -20.11 13.32 17.01
CA ARG A 228 -20.67 11.97 17.10
C ARG A 228 -19.49 11.01 17.02
N GLY A 229 -19.20 10.30 18.12
CA GLY A 229 -18.19 9.25 18.10
C GLY A 229 -18.40 8.39 16.84
N ASP A 230 -17.37 7.90 16.18
CA ASP A 230 -16.43 6.95 16.79
C ASP A 230 -16.94 6.36 18.11
N ARG A 231 -18.24 6.01 18.16
CA ARG A 231 -18.61 4.76 18.78
C ARG A 231 -17.70 3.78 18.05
N ALA A 232 -16.69 3.25 18.74
CA ALA A 232 -16.18 1.94 18.41
C ALA A 232 -17.44 1.13 18.08
N ILE A 233 -17.60 0.72 16.82
CA ILE A 233 -18.78 -0.01 16.38
C ILE A 233 -18.74 -1.29 17.21
N GLY A 234 -19.39 -1.24 18.36
CA GLY A 234 -19.49 -2.33 19.30
C GLY A 234 -20.23 -3.41 18.57
N GLY A 235 -19.55 -4.52 18.35
CA GLY A 235 -20.07 -5.60 17.55
C GLY A 235 -19.02 -6.68 17.40
N ASN A 236 -19.48 -7.91 17.18
CA ASN A 236 -18.63 -9.04 16.92
C ASN A 236 -17.74 -8.75 15.68
N PRO A 237 -16.40 -8.74 15.78
CA PRO A 237 -15.50 -8.57 14.63
C PRO A 237 -15.77 -9.58 13.50
N PHE A 238 -16.32 -10.74 13.84
CA PHE A 238 -16.71 -11.79 12.90
C PHE A 238 -18.07 -11.54 12.22
N ALA A 239 -18.84 -10.51 12.62
CA ALA A 239 -20.10 -10.18 11.95
C ALA A 239 -19.92 -9.83 10.47
N GLY A 240 -18.76 -9.28 10.10
CA GLY A 240 -18.41 -9.03 8.69
C GLY A 240 -18.38 -10.30 7.84
N PHE A 241 -18.00 -11.44 8.42
CA PHE A 241 -17.95 -12.72 7.71
C PHE A 241 -19.35 -13.17 7.27
N TRP A 242 -20.30 -13.12 8.21
CA TRP A 242 -21.68 -13.49 7.93
C TRP A 242 -22.39 -12.51 7.00
N LEU A 243 -22.04 -11.22 7.10
CA LEU A 243 -22.57 -10.18 6.22
C LEU A 243 -22.15 -10.40 4.76
N VAL A 244 -20.87 -10.73 4.55
CA VAL A 244 -20.36 -11.04 3.20
C VAL A 244 -21.03 -12.28 2.63
N LEU A 245 -21.18 -13.36 3.42
CA LEU A 245 -21.81 -14.61 2.93
C LEU A 245 -23.30 -14.46 2.58
N LYS A 246 -24.02 -13.55 3.24
CA LYS A 246 -25.45 -13.34 3.00
C LYS A 246 -25.75 -12.46 1.80
N SER A 247 -24.85 -11.55 1.44
CA SER A 247 -25.09 -10.61 0.34
C SER A 247 -24.46 -11.12 -0.96
N PRO A 248 -25.25 -11.41 -2.01
CA PRO A 248 -24.71 -11.85 -3.29
C PRO A 248 -23.80 -10.78 -3.93
N TYR A 249 -24.04 -9.50 -3.64
CA TYR A 249 -23.17 -8.41 -4.08
C TYR A 249 -21.80 -8.44 -3.39
N LEU A 250 -21.76 -8.62 -2.06
CA LEU A 250 -20.50 -8.70 -1.31
C LEU A 250 -19.73 -9.99 -1.62
N LEU A 251 -20.41 -11.11 -1.89
CA LEU A 251 -19.78 -12.33 -2.38
C LEU A 251 -19.08 -12.11 -3.72
N MET A 252 -19.74 -11.46 -4.69
CA MET A 252 -19.13 -11.13 -5.97
C MET A 252 -17.97 -10.15 -5.82
N PHE A 253 -18.05 -9.20 -4.89
CA PHE A 253 -16.96 -8.31 -4.57
C PHE A 253 -15.77 -9.05 -3.94
N ALA A 254 -16.03 -9.97 -3.01
CA ALA A 254 -15.00 -10.83 -2.42
C ALA A 254 -14.35 -11.72 -3.49
N ALA A 255 -15.14 -12.29 -4.41
CA ALA A 255 -14.64 -13.05 -5.56
C ALA A 255 -13.78 -12.19 -6.49
N PHE A 256 -14.19 -10.94 -6.78
CA PHE A 256 -13.39 -10.00 -7.56
C PHE A 256 -12.02 -9.74 -6.92
N VAL A 257 -11.98 -9.49 -5.61
CA VAL A 257 -10.73 -9.26 -4.87
C VAL A 257 -9.89 -10.52 -4.78
N PHE A 258 -10.52 -11.69 -4.61
CA PHE A 258 -9.85 -12.98 -4.63
C PHE A 258 -9.15 -13.22 -5.97
N LEU A 259 -9.87 -13.05 -7.09
CA LEU A 259 -9.33 -13.25 -8.44
C LEU A 259 -8.24 -12.22 -8.79
N LEU A 260 -8.42 -10.95 -8.39
CA LEU A 260 -7.39 -9.91 -8.49
C LEU A 260 -6.10 -10.36 -7.78
N ALA A 261 -6.22 -10.81 -6.52
CA ALA A 261 -5.10 -11.28 -5.74
C ALA A 261 -4.45 -12.51 -6.40
N SER A 262 -5.24 -13.50 -6.82
CA SER A 262 -4.72 -14.70 -7.51
C SER A 262 -3.93 -14.37 -8.78
N VAL A 263 -4.45 -13.50 -9.66
CA VAL A 263 -3.72 -13.03 -10.85
C VAL A 263 -2.39 -12.36 -10.46
N SER A 264 -2.42 -11.57 -9.39
CA SER A 264 -1.22 -10.89 -8.88
C SER A 264 -0.20 -11.87 -8.33
N THR A 265 -0.65 -12.93 -7.64
CA THR A 265 0.20 -14.01 -7.15
C THR A 265 0.81 -14.80 -8.30
N PHE A 266 0.05 -15.14 -9.34
CA PHE A 266 0.56 -15.83 -10.54
C PHE A 266 1.72 -15.07 -11.19
N LEU A 267 1.53 -13.78 -11.43
CA LEU A 267 2.60 -12.92 -11.96
C LEU A 267 3.79 -12.79 -10.99
N TYR A 268 3.53 -12.80 -9.69
CA TYR A 268 4.59 -12.69 -8.69
C TYR A 268 5.55 -13.89 -8.70
N PHE A 269 5.04 -15.12 -8.77
CA PHE A 269 5.89 -16.32 -8.84
C PHE A 269 6.69 -16.40 -10.14
N GLU A 270 6.08 -15.96 -11.25
CA GLU A 270 6.77 -15.86 -12.52
C GLU A 270 7.85 -14.77 -12.49
N GLN A 271 7.62 -13.67 -11.75
CA GLN A 271 8.62 -12.67 -11.47
C GLN A 271 9.81 -13.23 -10.68
N LEU A 272 9.57 -13.96 -9.61
CA LEU A 272 10.66 -14.57 -8.85
C LEU A 272 11.52 -15.47 -9.75
N ARG A 273 10.87 -16.30 -10.58
CA ARG A 273 11.54 -17.21 -11.52
C ARG A 273 12.36 -16.48 -12.57
N LEU A 274 11.74 -15.56 -13.32
CA LEU A 274 12.38 -14.92 -14.47
C LEU A 274 13.46 -13.94 -14.06
N VAL A 275 13.31 -13.27 -12.91
CA VAL A 275 14.36 -12.39 -12.39
C VAL A 275 15.56 -13.19 -11.88
N GLU A 276 15.32 -14.31 -11.19
CA GLU A 276 16.39 -15.20 -10.75
C GLU A 276 17.22 -15.74 -11.93
N ILE A 277 16.57 -16.10 -13.04
CA ILE A 277 17.22 -16.57 -14.26
C ILE A 277 17.96 -15.45 -15.00
N ALA A 278 17.31 -14.29 -15.16
CA ALA A 278 17.85 -13.19 -15.98
C ALA A 278 18.97 -12.42 -15.27
N TYR A 279 18.95 -12.37 -13.93
CA TYR A 279 19.87 -11.55 -13.14
C TYR A 279 20.49 -12.38 -12.02
N PRO A 280 21.69 -12.96 -12.24
CA PRO A 280 22.39 -13.73 -11.22
C PRO A 280 22.81 -12.89 -10.00
N ASP A 281 23.17 -11.61 -10.22
CA ASP A 281 23.61 -10.71 -9.16
C ASP A 281 22.43 -10.19 -8.31
N VAL A 282 22.57 -10.30 -6.99
CA VAL A 282 21.52 -9.95 -6.03
C VAL A 282 21.26 -8.44 -5.98
N THR A 283 22.30 -7.62 -6.18
CA THR A 283 22.17 -6.15 -6.18
C THR A 283 21.45 -5.68 -7.45
N GLU A 284 21.75 -6.31 -8.58
CA GLU A 284 21.08 -6.05 -9.85
C GLU A 284 19.58 -6.43 -9.79
N ARG A 285 19.21 -7.54 -9.14
CA ARG A 285 17.80 -7.89 -8.87
C ARG A 285 17.07 -6.76 -8.14
N THR A 286 17.67 -6.23 -7.07
CA THR A 286 17.09 -5.12 -6.29
C THR A 286 16.90 -3.88 -7.14
N ARG A 287 17.90 -3.55 -7.96
CA ARG A 287 17.83 -2.44 -8.89
C ARG A 287 16.69 -2.60 -9.89
N VAL A 288 16.55 -3.77 -10.50
CA VAL A 288 15.48 -4.05 -11.47
C VAL A 288 14.10 -3.92 -10.82
N PHE A 289 13.92 -4.43 -9.60
CA PHE A 289 12.68 -4.24 -8.84
C PHE A 289 12.42 -2.77 -8.51
N ALA A 290 13.45 -2.01 -8.15
CA ALA A 290 13.35 -0.58 -7.90
C ALA A 290 12.93 0.20 -9.15
N ARG A 291 13.47 -0.17 -10.32
CA ARG A 291 13.08 0.39 -11.64
C ARG A 291 11.62 0.15 -11.98
N ILE A 292 11.18 -1.10 -11.87
CA ILE A 292 9.78 -1.47 -12.06
C ILE A 292 8.89 -0.65 -11.14
N ASP A 293 9.28 -0.50 -9.88
CA ASP A 293 8.50 0.23 -8.88
C ASP A 293 8.37 1.72 -9.23
N TRP A 294 9.45 2.45 -9.52
CA TRP A 294 9.31 3.88 -9.83
C TRP A 294 8.60 4.13 -11.18
N ILE A 295 8.73 3.23 -12.15
CA ILE A 295 7.96 3.29 -13.41
C ILE A 295 6.47 3.12 -13.11
N VAL A 296 6.09 2.11 -12.31
CA VAL A 296 4.71 1.88 -11.87
C VAL A 296 4.15 3.12 -11.17
N GLN A 297 4.91 3.72 -10.26
CA GLN A 297 4.46 4.90 -9.52
C GLN A 297 4.29 6.12 -10.43
N SER A 298 5.24 6.35 -11.35
CA SER A 298 5.16 7.42 -12.36
C SER A 298 3.92 7.26 -13.25
N LEU A 299 3.70 6.06 -13.78
CA LEU A 299 2.53 5.76 -14.62
C LEU A 299 1.22 5.89 -13.84
N THR A 300 1.21 5.45 -12.58
CA THR A 300 0.05 5.59 -11.69
C THR A 300 -0.32 7.05 -11.51
N ILE A 301 0.65 7.92 -11.19
CA ILE A 301 0.43 9.35 -11.00
C ILE A 301 -0.08 9.98 -12.30
N ALA A 302 0.57 9.70 -13.43
CA ALA A 302 0.14 10.21 -14.74
C ALA A 302 -1.29 9.76 -15.08
N ALA A 303 -1.61 8.49 -14.87
CA ALA A 303 -2.94 7.95 -15.10
C ALA A 303 -3.99 8.56 -14.16
N GLN A 304 -3.68 8.74 -12.88
CA GLN A 304 -4.61 9.35 -11.92
C GLN A 304 -4.91 10.83 -12.27
N LEU A 305 -3.92 11.58 -12.72
CA LEU A 305 -4.09 12.99 -13.09
C LEU A 305 -4.83 13.18 -14.42
N PHE A 306 -4.54 12.34 -15.42
CA PHE A 306 -5.02 12.56 -16.79
C PHE A 306 -6.10 11.57 -17.25
N ILE A 307 -6.15 10.36 -16.72
CA ILE A 307 -6.91 9.26 -17.31
C ILE A 307 -8.06 8.82 -16.40
N THR A 308 -7.79 8.53 -15.12
CA THR A 308 -8.74 7.91 -14.19
C THR A 308 -10.06 8.67 -14.09
N GLY A 309 -10.02 9.98 -13.85
CA GLY A 309 -11.23 10.79 -13.75
C GLY A 309 -12.02 10.89 -15.06
N ARG A 310 -11.34 10.86 -16.22
CA ARG A 310 -11.98 10.91 -17.54
C ARG A 310 -12.67 9.59 -17.88
N ILE A 311 -12.04 8.46 -17.57
CA ILE A 311 -12.64 7.14 -17.74
C ILE A 311 -13.86 6.99 -16.83
N ALA A 312 -13.72 7.30 -15.54
CA ALA A 312 -14.81 7.15 -14.58
C ALA A 312 -16.04 8.00 -14.95
N SER A 313 -15.83 9.22 -15.44
CA SER A 313 -16.93 10.13 -15.81
C SER A 313 -17.55 9.86 -17.18
N ARG A 314 -16.77 9.41 -18.18
CA ARG A 314 -17.26 9.23 -19.56
C ARG A 314 -17.61 7.79 -19.92
N LEU A 315 -16.89 6.81 -19.38
CA LEU A 315 -17.00 5.40 -19.76
C LEU A 315 -17.65 4.52 -18.67
N GLY A 316 -17.86 5.08 -17.48
CA GLY A 316 -18.53 4.40 -16.37
C GLY A 316 -17.64 3.43 -15.59
N LEU A 317 -18.20 2.84 -14.54
CA LEU A 317 -17.47 2.01 -13.60
C LEU A 317 -17.14 0.63 -14.18
N VAL A 318 -17.97 0.11 -15.09
CA VAL A 318 -17.70 -1.15 -15.81
C VAL A 318 -16.33 -1.12 -16.49
N VAL A 319 -16.06 -0.08 -17.29
CA VAL A 319 -14.81 0.03 -18.04
C VAL A 319 -13.63 0.18 -17.08
N LEU A 320 -13.78 0.99 -16.03
CA LEU A 320 -12.75 1.20 -15.01
C LEU A 320 -12.33 -0.12 -14.33
N LEU A 321 -13.28 -1.02 -14.05
CA LEU A 321 -13.01 -2.32 -13.41
C LEU A 321 -12.53 -3.39 -14.39
N MET A 322 -12.86 -3.28 -15.68
CA MET A 322 -12.49 -4.28 -16.69
C MET A 322 -11.15 -4.05 -17.38
N ILE A 323 -10.64 -2.81 -17.45
CA ILE A 323 -9.40 -2.49 -18.18
C ILE A 323 -8.24 -3.40 -17.76
N VAL A 324 -8.02 -3.55 -16.45
CA VAL A 324 -6.90 -4.33 -15.92
C VAL A 324 -7.07 -5.83 -16.13
N PRO A 325 -8.19 -6.49 -15.76
CA PRO A 325 -8.33 -7.93 -16.02
C PRO A 325 -8.24 -8.28 -17.51
N VAL A 326 -8.84 -7.48 -18.40
CA VAL A 326 -8.73 -7.71 -19.84
C VAL A 326 -7.28 -7.60 -20.31
N ALA A 327 -6.55 -6.58 -19.86
CA ALA A 327 -5.13 -6.46 -20.14
C ALA A 327 -4.33 -7.67 -19.61
N MET A 328 -4.71 -8.24 -18.47
CA MET A 328 -4.05 -9.42 -17.90
C MET A 328 -4.31 -10.70 -18.69
N ILE A 329 -5.49 -10.87 -19.33
CA ILE A 329 -5.73 -12.00 -20.24
C ILE A 329 -4.67 -11.99 -21.36
N PHE A 330 -4.52 -10.86 -22.04
CA PHE A 330 -3.52 -10.73 -23.11
C PHE A 330 -2.08 -10.83 -22.57
N GLY A 331 -1.82 -10.25 -21.40
CA GLY A 331 -0.50 -10.32 -20.77
C GLY A 331 -0.07 -11.75 -20.44
N PHE A 332 -0.96 -12.56 -19.89
CA PHE A 332 -0.68 -13.96 -19.61
C PHE A 332 -0.55 -14.82 -20.88
N VAL A 333 -1.34 -14.54 -21.92
CA VAL A 333 -1.16 -15.21 -23.23
C VAL A 333 0.20 -14.87 -23.83
N ALA A 334 0.63 -13.60 -23.76
CA ALA A 334 1.95 -13.18 -24.20
C ALA A 334 3.07 -13.84 -23.38
N LEU A 335 2.89 -13.97 -22.06
CA LEU A 335 3.82 -14.70 -21.19
C LEU A 335 3.90 -16.18 -21.53
N ALA A 336 2.77 -16.83 -21.83
CA ALA A 336 2.73 -18.22 -22.26
C ALA A 336 3.49 -18.44 -23.59
N ALA A 337 3.39 -17.47 -24.51
CA ALA A 337 4.03 -17.55 -25.81
C ALA A 337 5.54 -17.23 -25.78
N ALA A 338 5.95 -16.17 -25.07
CA ALA A 338 7.32 -15.66 -25.10
C ALA A 338 8.16 -16.10 -23.89
N GLY A 339 7.57 -16.17 -22.69
CA GLY A 339 8.27 -16.58 -21.46
C GLY A 339 9.50 -15.74 -21.10
N THR A 340 9.59 -14.49 -21.55
CA THR A 340 10.77 -13.62 -21.35
C THR A 340 10.57 -12.63 -20.20
N PHE A 341 11.67 -12.23 -19.56
CA PHE A 341 11.66 -11.20 -18.52
C PHE A 341 11.06 -9.86 -19.02
N MET A 342 11.36 -9.45 -20.27
CA MET A 342 10.81 -8.21 -20.81
C MET A 342 9.28 -8.26 -20.97
N THR A 343 8.73 -9.40 -21.39
CA THR A 343 7.28 -9.60 -21.47
C THR A 343 6.66 -9.51 -20.08
N LEU A 344 7.27 -10.19 -19.10
CA LEU A 344 6.86 -10.09 -17.71
C LEU A 344 6.91 -8.66 -17.18
N ALA A 345 7.99 -7.93 -17.41
CA ALA A 345 8.16 -6.56 -16.93
C ALA A 345 7.01 -5.66 -17.43
N VAL A 346 6.69 -5.73 -18.73
CA VAL A 346 5.56 -4.98 -19.31
C VAL A 346 4.23 -5.37 -18.66
N VAL A 347 3.94 -6.66 -18.57
CA VAL A 347 2.69 -7.17 -17.99
C VAL A 347 2.56 -6.79 -16.52
N PHE A 348 3.64 -6.92 -15.75
CA PHE A 348 3.68 -6.63 -14.33
C PHE A 348 3.53 -5.14 -14.03
N ILE A 349 4.18 -4.28 -14.83
CA ILE A 349 4.03 -2.82 -14.76
C ILE A 349 2.58 -2.44 -15.06
N LEU A 350 2.01 -2.98 -16.15
CA LEU A 350 0.62 -2.70 -16.55
C LEU A 350 -0.37 -3.15 -15.48
N ARG A 351 -0.17 -4.35 -14.90
CA ARG A 351 -0.97 -4.87 -13.79
C ARG A 351 -0.97 -3.92 -12.60
N ARG A 352 0.22 -3.53 -12.13
CA ARG A 352 0.38 -2.71 -10.92
C ARG A 352 -0.09 -1.27 -11.12
N ALA A 353 0.33 -0.63 -12.21
CA ALA A 353 -0.07 0.74 -12.51
C ALA A 353 -1.60 0.82 -12.72
N GLY A 354 -2.17 -0.15 -13.46
CA GLY A 354 -3.61 -0.25 -13.65
C GLY A 354 -4.36 -0.51 -12.35
N GLU A 355 -3.84 -1.38 -11.46
CA GLU A 355 -4.45 -1.62 -10.16
C GLU A 355 -4.54 -0.33 -9.33
N TYR A 356 -3.44 0.41 -9.23
CA TYR A 356 -3.38 1.64 -8.43
C TYR A 356 -4.15 2.80 -9.06
N ALA A 357 -4.15 2.92 -10.39
CA ALA A 357 -4.81 4.01 -11.10
C ALA A 357 -6.31 3.79 -11.30
N PHE A 358 -6.77 2.55 -11.48
CA PHE A 358 -8.15 2.25 -11.89
C PHE A 358 -8.90 1.35 -10.91
N VAL A 359 -8.32 0.19 -10.55
CA VAL A 359 -9.03 -0.82 -9.73
C VAL A 359 -9.24 -0.33 -8.31
N ARG A 360 -8.23 0.29 -7.68
CA ARG A 360 -8.34 0.83 -6.32
C ARG A 360 -9.43 1.91 -6.23
N PRO A 361 -9.41 2.99 -7.04
CA PRO A 361 -10.51 3.95 -7.06
C PRO A 361 -11.87 3.32 -7.39
N GLY A 362 -11.93 2.41 -8.37
CA GLY A 362 -13.17 1.73 -8.73
C GLY A 362 -13.77 0.91 -7.59
N ARG A 363 -12.94 0.22 -6.79
CA ARG A 363 -13.37 -0.49 -5.59
C ARG A 363 -13.94 0.46 -4.53
N GLU A 364 -13.31 1.62 -4.32
CA GLU A 364 -13.85 2.62 -3.39
C GLU A 364 -15.20 3.17 -3.85
N MET A 365 -15.39 3.36 -5.16
CA MET A 365 -16.67 3.76 -5.75
C MET A 365 -17.76 2.69 -5.53
N LEU A 366 -17.42 1.40 -5.66
CA LEU A 366 -18.35 0.29 -5.37
C LEU A 366 -18.84 0.29 -3.90
N PHE A 367 -18.01 0.70 -2.95
CA PHE A 367 -18.37 0.82 -1.53
C PHE A 367 -19.14 2.10 -1.18
N SER A 368 -19.21 3.09 -2.08
CA SER A 368 -19.83 4.39 -1.78
C SER A 368 -21.34 4.32 -1.51
N ARG A 369 -22.02 3.26 -1.97
CA ARG A 369 -23.47 3.06 -1.81
C ARG A 369 -23.87 2.14 -0.66
N LEU A 370 -22.90 1.52 0.01
CA LEU A 370 -23.18 0.62 1.14
C LEU A 370 -23.32 1.44 2.42
N ASP A 371 -24.15 0.95 3.34
CA ASP A 371 -24.29 1.55 4.66
C ASP A 371 -22.96 1.54 5.43
N THR A 372 -22.85 2.42 6.42
CA THR A 372 -21.61 2.61 7.18
C THR A 372 -21.15 1.32 7.87
N GLU A 373 -22.07 0.51 8.41
CA GLU A 373 -21.70 -0.71 9.13
C GLU A 373 -21.13 -1.76 8.17
N THR A 374 -21.80 -1.99 7.04
CA THR A 374 -21.32 -2.87 5.98
C THR A 374 -19.97 -2.40 5.44
N LYS A 375 -19.83 -1.09 5.19
CA LYS A 375 -18.57 -0.52 4.72
C LYS A 375 -17.42 -0.75 5.69
N TYR A 376 -17.62 -0.63 7.00
CA TYR A 376 -16.54 -0.88 7.96
C TYR A 376 -16.23 -2.38 8.11
N LYS A 377 -17.25 -3.23 8.30
CA LYS A 377 -17.04 -4.66 8.60
C LYS A 377 -16.65 -5.47 7.37
N ALA A 378 -17.35 -5.30 6.24
CA ALA A 378 -17.09 -6.08 5.04
C ALA A 378 -15.80 -5.63 4.34
N LYS A 379 -15.54 -4.32 4.24
CA LYS A 379 -14.31 -3.82 3.61
C LYS A 379 -13.06 -4.31 4.33
N ASN A 380 -13.03 -4.22 5.66
CA ASN A 380 -11.86 -4.68 6.42
C ASN A 380 -11.60 -6.18 6.24
N LEU A 381 -12.67 -7.00 6.19
CA LEU A 381 -12.57 -8.43 5.92
C LEU A 381 -12.09 -8.73 4.49
N ILE A 382 -12.61 -8.01 3.49
CA ILE A 382 -12.30 -8.28 2.09
C ILE A 382 -10.91 -7.76 1.71
N ASP A 383 -10.56 -6.55 2.15
CA ASP A 383 -9.32 -5.89 1.73
C ASP A 383 -8.07 -6.57 2.30
N VAL A 384 -8.17 -7.23 3.46
CA VAL A 384 -7.02 -7.86 4.14
C VAL A 384 -7.16 -9.39 4.22
N PRO A 385 -8.03 -9.99 5.06
CA PRO A 385 -8.17 -11.45 5.14
C PRO A 385 -8.43 -12.15 3.81
N VAL A 386 -9.41 -11.69 3.01
CA VAL A 386 -9.75 -12.35 1.73
C VAL A 386 -8.62 -12.20 0.71
N TYR A 387 -8.06 -10.99 0.56
CA TYR A 387 -6.92 -10.76 -0.33
C TYR A 387 -5.73 -11.66 0.02
N ARG A 388 -5.34 -11.69 1.31
CA ARG A 388 -4.20 -12.48 1.78
C ARG A 388 -4.47 -13.99 1.76
N PHE A 389 -5.73 -14.39 1.91
CA PHE A 389 -6.13 -15.79 1.74
C PHE A 389 -6.03 -16.21 0.28
N ALA A 390 -6.44 -15.34 -0.65
CA ALA A 390 -6.31 -15.58 -2.08
C ALA A 390 -4.84 -15.68 -2.51
N ASP A 391 -3.96 -14.85 -1.94
CA ASP A 391 -2.50 -14.98 -2.08
C ASP A 391 -2.06 -16.40 -1.69
N LEU A 392 -2.42 -16.87 -0.48
CA LEU A 392 -2.08 -18.21 0.01
C LEU A 392 -2.60 -19.32 -0.91
N VAL A 393 -3.89 -19.31 -1.24
CA VAL A 393 -4.51 -20.34 -2.09
C VAL A 393 -3.86 -20.37 -3.47
N ALA A 394 -3.64 -19.20 -4.07
CA ALA A 394 -2.99 -19.11 -5.37
C ALA A 394 -1.56 -19.63 -5.30
N ALA A 395 -0.77 -19.24 -4.31
CA ALA A 395 0.62 -19.69 -4.13
C ALA A 395 0.73 -21.22 -4.00
N GLN A 396 -0.09 -21.82 -3.12
CA GLN A 396 -0.12 -23.26 -2.88
C GLN A 396 -0.62 -24.02 -4.12
N PHE A 397 -1.60 -23.45 -4.84
CA PHE A 397 -2.03 -24.01 -6.12
C PHE A 397 -0.89 -24.03 -7.15
N GLN A 398 -0.07 -22.97 -7.27
CA GLN A 398 1.06 -22.98 -8.20
C GLN A 398 2.12 -24.00 -7.81
N GLN A 399 2.39 -24.14 -6.51
CA GLN A 399 3.36 -25.11 -6.01
C GLN A 399 2.90 -26.54 -6.30
N LEU A 400 1.62 -26.84 -6.08
CA LEU A 400 1.02 -28.13 -6.40
C LEU A 400 1.04 -28.42 -7.91
N VAL A 401 0.63 -27.46 -8.75
CA VAL A 401 0.65 -27.60 -10.20
C VAL A 401 2.08 -27.76 -10.72
N GLY A 402 3.03 -27.02 -10.15
CA GLY A 402 4.46 -27.11 -10.47
C GLY A 402 5.07 -28.45 -10.08
N SER A 403 4.67 -29.04 -8.94
CA SER A 403 5.16 -30.36 -8.51
C SER A 403 4.64 -31.50 -9.39
N LEU A 404 3.52 -31.30 -10.09
CA LEU A 404 3.01 -32.19 -11.14
C LEU A 404 3.77 -32.08 -12.47
N GLY A 405 4.80 -31.22 -12.56
CA GLY A 405 5.60 -31.02 -13.76
C GLY A 405 4.95 -30.15 -14.83
N ILE A 406 3.87 -29.42 -14.49
CA ILE A 406 3.19 -28.52 -15.42
C ILE A 406 4.08 -27.29 -15.68
N GLY A 407 4.42 -27.08 -16.96
CA GLY A 407 5.35 -26.03 -17.36
C GLY A 407 4.83 -24.59 -17.17
N PRO A 408 5.72 -23.58 -17.12
CA PRO A 408 5.34 -22.17 -16.89
C PRO A 408 4.36 -21.58 -17.92
N ALA A 409 4.40 -22.07 -19.16
CA ALA A 409 3.49 -21.63 -20.21
C ALA A 409 2.04 -22.03 -19.92
N VAL A 410 1.80 -23.28 -19.51
CA VAL A 410 0.46 -23.75 -19.11
C VAL A 410 0.00 -23.00 -17.87
N MET A 411 0.89 -22.73 -16.92
CA MET A 411 0.57 -21.95 -15.73
C MET A 411 0.14 -20.51 -16.07
N SER A 412 0.80 -19.90 -17.05
CA SER A 412 0.39 -18.60 -17.58
C SER A 412 -0.99 -18.66 -18.24
N LEU A 413 -1.31 -19.71 -19.01
CA LEU A 413 -2.65 -19.89 -19.59
C LEU A 413 -3.73 -20.08 -18.52
N ILE A 414 -3.45 -20.80 -17.42
CA ILE A 414 -4.36 -20.86 -16.26
C ILE A 414 -4.56 -19.45 -15.69
N GLY A 415 -3.49 -18.67 -15.54
CA GLY A 415 -3.56 -17.26 -15.16
C GLY A 415 -4.47 -16.42 -16.07
N ALA A 416 -4.43 -16.65 -17.39
CA ALA A 416 -5.33 -15.99 -18.34
C ALA A 416 -6.79 -16.37 -18.09
N GLY A 417 -7.08 -17.65 -17.78
CA GLY A 417 -8.42 -18.10 -17.39
C GLY A 417 -8.92 -17.43 -16.10
N VAL A 418 -8.07 -17.34 -15.08
CA VAL A 418 -8.38 -16.62 -13.83
C VAL A 418 -8.64 -15.13 -14.11
N ALA A 419 -7.85 -14.50 -14.99
CA ALA A 419 -8.07 -13.12 -15.41
C ALA A 419 -9.38 -12.93 -16.20
N ALA A 420 -9.82 -13.91 -16.99
CA ALA A 420 -11.11 -13.88 -17.66
C ALA A 420 -12.27 -13.95 -16.66
N CYS A 421 -12.21 -14.84 -15.67
CA CYS A 421 -13.17 -14.85 -14.56
C CYS A 421 -13.16 -13.52 -13.81
N TRP A 422 -11.99 -12.93 -13.61
CA TRP A 422 -11.85 -11.61 -12.99
C TRP A 422 -12.54 -10.51 -13.81
N ALA A 423 -12.39 -10.52 -15.14
CA ALA A 423 -13.09 -9.58 -16.03
C ALA A 423 -14.62 -9.70 -15.90
N VAL A 424 -15.15 -10.93 -15.87
CA VAL A 424 -16.58 -11.20 -15.72
C VAL A 424 -17.12 -10.67 -14.38
N THR A 425 -16.40 -10.88 -13.27
CA THR A 425 -16.82 -10.33 -11.97
C THR A 425 -16.79 -8.80 -11.96
N GLY A 426 -15.77 -8.18 -12.56
CA GLY A 426 -15.67 -6.72 -12.69
C GLY A 426 -16.79 -6.12 -13.54
N TRP A 427 -17.12 -6.77 -14.66
CA TRP A 427 -18.26 -6.40 -15.50
C TRP A 427 -19.59 -6.44 -14.74
N TRP A 428 -19.84 -7.54 -14.01
CA TRP A 428 -21.08 -7.71 -13.26
C TRP A 428 -21.25 -6.65 -12.17
N LEU A 429 -20.17 -6.39 -11.39
CA LEU A 429 -20.16 -5.38 -10.34
C LEU A 429 -20.37 -3.97 -10.90
N GLY A 430 -19.63 -3.62 -11.95
CA GLY A 430 -19.76 -2.32 -12.61
C GLY A 430 -21.17 -2.10 -13.17
N ARG A 431 -21.75 -3.11 -13.82
CA ARG A 431 -23.06 -2.99 -14.45
C ARG A 431 -24.17 -2.81 -13.43
N ARG A 432 -24.08 -3.48 -12.28
CA ARG A 432 -25.05 -3.33 -11.18
C ARG A 432 -24.95 -1.95 -10.53
N HIS A 433 -23.74 -1.41 -10.39
CA HIS A 433 -23.53 -0.06 -9.89
C HIS A 433 -24.05 1.00 -10.87
N ASP A 434 -23.69 0.93 -12.15
CA ASP A 434 -24.08 1.91 -13.17
C ASP A 434 -25.60 1.93 -13.41
N ARG A 435 -26.29 0.79 -13.24
CA ARG A 435 -27.75 0.68 -13.39
C ARG A 435 -28.56 1.25 -12.23
N GLY A 436 -27.95 1.63 -11.12
CA GLY A 436 -28.69 2.15 -9.96
C GLY A 436 -29.56 1.12 -9.24
N THR A 437 -29.57 -0.15 -9.67
CA THR A 437 -30.37 -1.22 -9.05
C THR A 437 -29.82 -1.55 -7.67
N ASP A 438 -30.64 -1.28 -6.65
CA ASP A 438 -30.33 -1.35 -5.24
C ASP A 438 -29.54 -2.61 -4.83
N ALA A 439 -28.57 -2.38 -3.95
CA ALA A 439 -28.11 -3.38 -3.00
C ALA A 439 -29.22 -3.52 -1.94
N ALA A 440 -30.30 -4.22 -2.31
CA ALA A 440 -31.22 -4.82 -1.35
C ALA A 440 -30.72 -6.23 -0.99
#